data_AF-A0A0B3VX90-F1
#
_entry.id   AF-A0A0B3VX90-F1
#
_cell.length_a   1.000
_cell.length_b   1.000
_cell.length_c   1.000
_cell.angle_alpha   90.00
_cell.angle_beta   90.00
_cell.angle_gamma   90.00
#
_symmetry.space_group_name_H-M   'P 1'
#
loop_
_entity.id
_entity.type
_entity.pdbx_description
1 polymer ?
#
loop_
_entity_poly.entity_id
_entity_poly.type
_entity_poly.pdbx_seq_one_letter_code
_entity_poly.pdbx_strand_id
1 'polypeptide(L)'
;MVTVTKYLTQADLKRKICDCKEEEKLKVLFKEVSESELKMKPEQRMTGAYILRNEKVIASCEYCKKVYFIMTTFEGGIREHYLSIDSLELFDGSMRELRRVINNMFDEYENEVITVATEDHTIKVLDKYEDDEKIITKYVYLNREDKDLYKDLMED
;
A
#
# COMPACT_ATOMS: atom_id res chain seq x y z
N MET A 1 5.92 6.22 -11.49
CA MET A 1 4.69 5.59 -12.04
C MET A 1 3.93 5.01 -10.86
N VAL A 2 2.65 5.31 -10.68
CA VAL A 2 1.90 4.75 -9.53
C VAL A 2 1.63 3.28 -9.79
N THR A 3 2.17 2.41 -8.93
CA THR A 3 1.96 0.96 -9.04
C THR A 3 0.85 0.53 -8.10
N VAL A 4 -0.16 -0.17 -8.64
CA VAL A 4 -1.27 -0.71 -7.88
C VAL A 4 -1.06 -2.21 -7.68
N THR A 5 -0.72 -2.59 -6.44
CA THR A 5 -0.60 -3.99 -6.04
C THR A 5 -1.93 -4.44 -5.46
N LYS A 6 -2.71 -5.24 -6.21
CA LYS A 6 -4.01 -5.74 -5.75
C LYS A 6 -3.90 -6.80 -4.65
N TYR A 7 -2.84 -7.62 -4.69
CA TYR A 7 -2.61 -8.72 -3.76
C TYR A 7 -1.16 -8.74 -3.29
N LEU A 8 -0.95 -9.02 -2.01
CA LEU A 8 0.34 -9.34 -1.43
C LEU A 8 0.46 -10.83 -1.18
N THR A 9 1.63 -11.37 -1.49
CA THR A 9 2.02 -12.75 -1.26
C THR A 9 3.22 -12.83 -0.33
N GLN A 10 3.56 -14.04 0.12
CA GLN A 10 4.79 -14.28 0.88
C GLN A 10 6.06 -13.81 0.13
N ALA A 11 6.08 -13.87 -1.20
CA ALA A 11 7.21 -13.41 -1.99
C ALA A 11 7.36 -11.88 -1.91
N ASP A 12 6.23 -11.16 -1.95
CA ASP A 12 6.20 -9.71 -1.84
C ASP A 12 6.63 -9.24 -0.46
N LEU A 13 6.27 -9.97 0.60
CA LEU A 13 6.52 -9.61 1.99
C LEU A 13 7.80 -10.24 2.57
N LYS A 14 8.48 -11.10 1.80
CA LYS A 14 9.61 -11.96 2.23
C LYS A 14 9.32 -12.85 3.46
N ARG A 15 8.06 -12.90 3.90
CA ARG A 15 7.57 -13.63 5.07
C ARG A 15 6.08 -13.85 4.92
N LYS A 16 5.61 -14.99 5.43
CA LYS A 16 4.18 -15.31 5.52
C LYS A 16 3.55 -14.64 6.75
N ILE A 17 2.37 -14.05 6.55
CA ILE A 17 1.61 -13.30 7.56
C ILE A 17 0.41 -14.11 8.07
N CYS A 18 -0.27 -14.83 7.18
CA CYS A 18 -1.45 -15.61 7.49
C CYS A 18 -1.27 -17.10 7.17
N ASP A 19 -1.30 -17.92 8.22
CA ASP A 19 -1.03 -19.37 8.13
C ASP A 19 -2.27 -20.24 7.86
N CYS A 20 -3.42 -19.65 7.50
CA CYS A 20 -4.65 -20.41 7.29
C CYS A 20 -4.61 -21.35 6.06
N LYS A 21 -3.72 -21.09 5.11
CA LYS A 21 -3.51 -21.86 3.88
C LYS A 21 -2.03 -21.90 3.55
N GLU A 22 -1.60 -22.86 2.74
CA GLU A 22 -0.23 -22.97 2.25
C GLU A 22 0.13 -21.75 1.37
N GLU A 23 -0.69 -21.50 0.35
CA GLU A 23 -0.62 -20.30 -0.48
C GLU A 23 -1.22 -19.09 0.25
N GLU A 24 -0.42 -18.04 0.40
CA GLU A 24 -0.85 -16.76 0.97
C GLU A 24 -1.31 -15.82 -0.13
N LYS A 25 -2.51 -15.26 0.06
CA LYS A 25 -3.06 -14.22 -0.79
C LYS A 25 -3.80 -13.20 0.05
N LEU A 26 -3.16 -12.05 0.26
CA LEU A 26 -3.71 -10.93 1.01
C LEU A 26 -4.20 -9.87 0.04
N LYS A 27 -5.50 -9.66 -0.07
CA LYS A 27 -6.08 -8.59 -0.88
C LYS A 27 -5.83 -7.25 -0.22
N VAL A 28 -5.25 -6.30 -0.95
CA VAL A 28 -5.03 -4.93 -0.47
C VAL A 28 -6.35 -4.17 -0.48
N LEU A 29 -6.77 -3.68 0.68
CA LEU A 29 -7.98 -2.88 0.87
C LEU A 29 -7.65 -1.38 0.83
N PHE A 30 -6.54 -1.01 1.44
CA PHE A 30 -6.04 0.36 1.47
C PHE A 30 -4.52 0.34 1.47
N LYS A 31 -3.90 1.34 0.83
CA LYS A 31 -2.45 1.51 0.83
C LYS A 31 -2.08 2.98 0.77
N GLU A 32 -1.27 3.44 1.71
CA GLU A 32 -0.59 4.73 1.68
C GLU A 32 0.88 4.49 1.35
N VAL A 33 1.42 5.25 0.40
CA VAL A 33 2.80 5.11 -0.09
C VAL A 33 3.49 6.45 -0.07
N SER A 34 4.70 6.46 0.48
CA SER A 34 5.66 7.55 0.35
C SER A 34 6.94 6.99 -0.27
N GLU A 35 7.16 7.31 -1.54
CA GLU A 35 8.29 6.85 -2.33
C GLU A 35 9.25 8.01 -2.63
N SER A 36 10.55 7.76 -2.51
CA SER A 36 11.64 8.64 -2.90
C SER A 36 12.61 7.87 -3.79
N GLU A 37 12.60 8.19 -5.06
CA GLU A 37 13.53 7.66 -6.06
C GLU A 37 14.72 8.62 -6.20
N LEU A 38 15.90 8.22 -5.74
CA LEU A 38 17.14 8.97 -5.92
C LEU A 38 17.68 8.74 -7.33
N LYS A 39 17.91 9.84 -8.06
CA LYS A 39 18.52 9.84 -9.40
C LYS A 39 20.01 9.49 -9.36
N MET A 40 20.67 9.74 -8.22
CA MET A 40 22.07 9.37 -7.96
C MET A 40 22.30 9.04 -6.47
N LYS A 41 23.12 8.04 -6.16
CA LYS A 41 23.66 7.88 -4.79
C LYS A 41 24.76 8.94 -4.56
N PRO A 42 24.76 9.70 -3.44
CA PRO A 42 25.77 10.74 -3.17
C PRO A 42 27.22 10.22 -3.21
N GLU A 43 27.42 8.94 -2.88
CA GLU A 43 28.73 8.36 -2.62
C GLU A 43 29.34 7.58 -3.81
N GLN A 44 28.57 7.18 -4.83
CA GLN A 44 28.99 6.09 -5.73
C GLN A 44 29.00 6.36 -7.24
N ARG A 45 28.59 7.54 -7.74
CA ARG A 45 28.54 7.83 -9.20
C ARG A 45 27.92 6.71 -10.06
N MET A 46 27.07 5.85 -9.48
CA MET A 46 26.33 4.83 -10.23
C MET A 46 25.03 5.46 -10.72
N THR A 47 24.83 5.47 -12.03
CA THR A 47 23.57 5.79 -12.69
C THR A 47 22.59 4.65 -12.47
N GLY A 48 21.76 4.76 -11.44
CA GLY A 48 20.68 3.83 -11.17
C GLY A 48 19.74 4.38 -10.11
N ALA A 49 18.44 4.35 -10.41
CA ALA A 49 17.39 4.76 -9.49
C ALA A 49 17.48 3.93 -8.18
N TYR A 50 17.70 4.62 -7.06
CA TYR A 50 17.63 4.01 -5.73
C TYR A 50 16.34 4.43 -5.05
N ILE A 51 15.51 3.47 -4.66
CA ILE A 51 14.17 3.72 -4.17
C ILE A 51 14.14 3.48 -2.66
N LEU A 52 13.69 4.49 -1.94
CA LEU A 52 13.24 4.41 -0.55
C LEU A 52 11.72 4.53 -0.55
N ARG A 53 11.01 3.54 -0.02
CA ARG A 53 9.55 3.51 -0.02
C ARG A 53 9.01 3.02 1.29
N ASN A 54 8.20 3.85 1.94
CA ASN A 54 7.44 3.48 3.13
C ASN A 54 5.99 3.25 2.72
N GLU A 55 5.41 2.15 3.18
CA GLU A 55 4.03 1.79 2.89
C GLU A 55 3.27 1.48 4.18
N LYS A 56 2.05 2.02 4.30
CA LYS A 56 1.05 1.52 5.24
C LYS A 56 0.02 0.77 4.44
N VAL A 57 -0.18 -0.51 4.73
CA VAL A 57 -1.07 -1.39 3.99
C VAL A 57 -2.11 -1.97 4.93
N ILE A 58 -3.38 -1.88 4.54
CA ILE A 58 -4.45 -2.67 5.17
C ILE A 58 -4.83 -3.76 4.17
N ALA A 59 -4.65 -5.02 4.55
CA ALA A 59 -4.88 -6.17 3.68
C ALA A 59 -5.73 -7.25 4.36
N SER A 60 -6.58 -7.91 3.59
CA SER A 60 -7.44 -9.01 4.06
C SER A 60 -7.01 -10.34 3.43
N CYS A 61 -6.89 -11.39 4.24
CA CYS A 61 -6.67 -12.73 3.72
C CYS A 61 -7.90 -13.21 2.95
N GLU A 62 -7.73 -13.61 1.68
CA GLU A 62 -8.87 -14.06 0.87
C GLU A 62 -9.56 -15.32 1.41
N TYR A 63 -8.85 -16.12 2.20
CA TYR A 63 -9.34 -17.41 2.69
C TYR A 63 -10.03 -17.33 4.06
N CYS A 64 -9.38 -16.71 5.05
CA CYS A 64 -9.92 -16.64 6.41
C CYS A 64 -10.48 -15.26 6.80
N LYS A 65 -10.40 -14.28 5.89
CA LYS A 65 -10.93 -12.91 6.07
C LYS A 65 -10.32 -12.11 7.22
N LYS A 66 -9.27 -12.62 7.86
CA LYS A 66 -8.45 -11.85 8.81
C LYS A 66 -7.84 -10.65 8.12
N VAL A 67 -7.88 -9.51 8.81
CA VAL A 67 -7.41 -8.23 8.29
C VAL A 67 -6.16 -7.81 9.05
N TYR A 68 -5.16 -7.38 8.31
CA TYR A 68 -3.84 -7.04 8.81
C TYR A 68 -3.50 -5.60 8.45
N PHE A 69 -2.97 -4.88 9.43
CA PHE A 69 -2.40 -3.56 9.29
C PHE A 69 -0.88 -3.76 9.26
N ILE A 70 -0.25 -3.41 8.15
CA ILE A 70 1.14 -3.74 7.84
C ILE A 70 1.86 -2.44 7.52
N MET A 71 2.94 -2.14 8.22
CA MET A 71 3.87 -1.10 7.82
C MET A 71 5.12 -1.74 7.24
N THR A 72 5.53 -1.29 6.06
CA THR A 72 6.74 -1.79 5.41
C THR A 72 7.65 -0.66 4.98
N THR A 73 8.95 -0.92 5.05
CA THR A 73 9.98 -0.09 4.45
C THR A 73 10.70 -0.90 3.39
N PHE A 74 10.74 -0.38 2.18
CA PHE A 74 11.50 -0.89 1.06
C PHE A 74 12.67 0.03 0.78
N GLU A 75 13.84 -0.56 0.58
CA GLU A 75 15.05 0.16 0.23
C GLU A 75 15.82 -0.64 -0.82
N GLY A 76 16.07 -0.09 -1.99
CA GLY A 76 16.82 -0.82 -3.00
C GLY A 76 17.01 -0.13 -4.34
N GLY A 77 17.98 -0.62 -5.09
CA GLY A 77 18.19 -0.29 -6.50
C GLY A 77 18.17 -1.54 -7.38
N ILE A 78 18.64 -1.40 -8.62
CA ILE A 78 18.59 -2.49 -9.63
C ILE A 78 19.28 -3.78 -9.17
N ARG A 79 20.35 -3.69 -8.36
CA ARG A 79 21.16 -4.85 -7.96
C ARG A 79 20.78 -5.47 -6.62
N GLU A 80 20.32 -4.65 -5.68
CA GLU A 80 20.09 -5.05 -4.29
C GLU A 80 18.84 -4.34 -3.77
N HIS A 81 17.98 -5.09 -3.08
CA HIS A 81 16.79 -4.54 -2.45
C HIS A 81 16.44 -5.27 -1.15
N TYR A 82 15.97 -4.49 -0.20
CA TYR A 82 15.59 -4.87 1.15
C TYR A 82 14.14 -4.50 1.37
N LEU A 83 13.45 -5.34 2.14
CA LEU A 83 12.10 -5.08 2.60
C LEU A 83 12.07 -5.46 4.07
N SER A 84 11.65 -4.53 4.91
CA SER A 84 11.31 -4.77 6.30
C SER A 84 9.80 -4.64 6.51
N ILE A 85 9.28 -5.44 7.42
CA ILE A 85 7.95 -5.23 8.01
C ILE A 85 8.22 -4.57 9.35
N ASP A 86 7.91 -3.28 9.44
CA ASP A 86 8.20 -2.45 10.60
C ASP A 86 7.15 -2.66 11.68
N SER A 87 5.90 -2.91 11.29
CA SER A 87 4.82 -3.33 12.17
C SER A 87 3.83 -4.26 11.47
N LEU A 88 3.22 -5.14 12.27
CA LEU A 88 2.18 -6.06 11.83
C LEU A 88 1.15 -6.21 12.94
N GLU A 89 -0.07 -5.76 12.68
CA GLU A 89 -1.19 -5.79 13.63
C GLU A 89 -2.38 -6.52 13.02
N LEU A 90 -3.02 -7.40 13.80
CA LEU A 90 -4.26 -8.05 13.42
C LEU A 90 -5.42 -7.16 13.85
N PHE A 91 -6.31 -6.83 12.93
CA PHE A 91 -7.55 -6.13 13.22
C PHE A 91 -8.61 -7.11 13.73
N ASP A 92 -9.18 -6.83 14.90
CA ASP A 92 -10.16 -7.66 15.60
C ASP A 92 -11.57 -7.05 15.63
N GLY A 93 -11.77 -5.88 15.03
CA GLY A 93 -13.07 -5.23 14.92
C GLY A 93 -13.97 -5.81 13.82
N SER A 94 -15.17 -5.25 13.72
CA SER A 94 -16.16 -5.60 12.68
C SER A 94 -15.80 -5.02 11.31
N MET A 95 -16.34 -5.59 10.23
CA MET A 95 -16.18 -5.06 8.87
C MET A 95 -16.70 -3.62 8.73
N ARG A 96 -17.75 -3.26 9.47
CA ARG A 96 -18.28 -1.89 9.51
C ARG A 96 -17.29 -0.91 10.14
N GLU A 97 -16.64 -1.32 11.22
CA GLU A 97 -15.59 -0.52 11.86
C GLU A 97 -14.37 -0.40 10.95
N LEU A 98 -13.95 -1.49 10.30
CA LEU A 98 -12.88 -1.48 9.33
C LEU A 98 -13.14 -0.50 8.19
N ARG A 99 -14.33 -0.55 7.59
CA ARG A 99 -14.74 0.39 6.53
C ARG A 99 -14.66 1.83 7.01
N ARG A 100 -15.15 2.12 8.23
CA ARG A 100 -15.06 3.45 8.82
C ARG A 100 -13.61 3.89 8.98
N VAL A 101 -12.73 3.04 9.50
CA VAL A 101 -11.30 3.34 9.65
C VAL A 101 -10.66 3.65 8.30
N ILE A 102 -10.86 2.78 7.30
CA ILE A 102 -10.29 2.95 5.96
C ILE A 102 -10.79 4.25 5.31
N ASN A 103 -12.10 4.51 5.35
CA ASN A 103 -12.67 5.70 4.74
C ASN A 103 -12.19 6.97 5.46
N ASN A 104 -12.16 6.98 6.80
CA ASN A 104 -11.62 8.12 7.55
C ASN A 104 -10.17 8.41 7.15
N MET A 105 -9.32 7.38 7.10
CA MET A 105 -7.92 7.54 6.66
C MET A 105 -7.83 8.06 5.23
N PHE A 106 -8.71 7.62 4.33
CA PHE A 106 -8.70 8.04 2.93
C PHE A 106 -9.26 9.47 2.73
N ASP A 107 -10.23 9.87 3.54
CA ASP A 107 -10.90 11.17 3.49
C ASP A 107 -10.09 12.27 4.20
N GLU A 108 -9.21 11.92 5.15
CA GLU A 108 -8.24 12.86 5.76
C GLU A 108 -7.34 13.56 4.72
N TYR A 109 -7.20 12.96 3.54
CA TYR A 109 -6.45 13.51 2.42
C TYR A 109 -7.35 14.36 1.50
N GLU A 110 -7.60 15.61 1.89
CA GLU A 110 -8.38 16.58 1.09
C GLU A 110 -7.52 17.37 0.08
N ASN A 111 -6.21 17.48 0.32
CA ASN A 111 -5.28 18.25 -0.51
C ASN A 111 -4.55 17.36 -1.52
N GLU A 112 -5.29 16.68 -2.39
CA GLU A 112 -4.72 15.91 -3.50
C GLU A 112 -4.26 16.80 -4.68
N VAL A 113 -3.18 16.38 -5.34
CA VAL A 113 -2.73 16.93 -6.62
C VAL A 113 -3.54 16.35 -7.77
N ILE A 114 -3.80 15.04 -7.73
CA ILE A 114 -4.53 14.29 -8.75
C ILE A 114 -5.36 13.19 -8.08
N THR A 115 -6.61 13.02 -8.52
CA THR A 115 -7.45 11.89 -8.13
C THR A 115 -7.83 11.07 -9.36
N VAL A 116 -7.55 9.77 -9.32
CA VAL A 116 -7.94 8.79 -10.34
C VAL A 116 -8.94 7.83 -9.70
N ALA A 117 -10.20 7.93 -10.08
CA ALA A 117 -11.26 7.06 -9.61
C ALA A 117 -11.77 6.16 -10.75
N THR A 118 -11.82 4.86 -10.50
CA THR A 118 -12.52 3.88 -11.34
C THR A 118 -13.61 3.19 -10.50
N GLU A 119 -14.38 2.29 -11.12
CA GLU A 119 -15.35 1.46 -10.39
C GLU A 119 -14.66 0.56 -9.33
N ASP A 120 -13.47 0.05 -9.65
CA ASP A 120 -12.76 -0.92 -8.81
C ASP A 120 -11.88 -0.30 -7.73
N HIS A 121 -11.39 0.93 -7.93
CA HIS A 121 -10.46 1.56 -6.99
C HIS A 121 -10.39 3.08 -7.14
N THR A 122 -9.77 3.74 -6.16
CA THR A 122 -9.44 5.15 -6.22
C THR A 122 -8.01 5.39 -5.76
N ILE A 123 -7.30 6.27 -6.46
CA ILE A 123 -5.95 6.70 -6.11
C ILE A 123 -5.98 8.22 -5.95
N LYS A 124 -5.46 8.73 -4.83
CA LYS A 124 -5.14 10.16 -4.68
C LYS A 124 -3.62 10.30 -4.65
N VAL A 125 -3.07 11.10 -5.57
CA VAL A 125 -1.68 11.56 -5.50
C VAL A 125 -1.67 12.79 -4.61
N LEU A 126 -1.01 12.69 -3.46
CA LEU A 126 -1.02 13.69 -2.40
C LEU A 126 0.09 14.72 -2.58
N ASP A 127 1.22 14.26 -3.08
CA ASP A 127 2.39 15.09 -3.31
C ASP A 127 3.22 14.47 -4.43
N LYS A 128 3.78 15.33 -5.26
CA LYS A 128 4.73 14.92 -6.29
C LYS A 128 5.74 16.03 -6.49
N TYR A 129 6.98 15.73 -6.15
CA TYR A 129 8.09 16.66 -6.24
C TYR A 129 9.25 16.01 -7.00
N GLU A 130 9.92 16.79 -7.83
CA GLU A 130 11.06 16.33 -8.60
C GLU A 130 12.11 17.45 -8.63
N ASP A 131 13.34 17.09 -8.28
CA ASP A 131 14.53 17.93 -8.41
C ASP A 131 15.66 17.18 -9.13
N ASP A 132 16.85 17.77 -9.17
CA ASP A 132 18.01 17.17 -9.85
C ASP A 132 18.53 15.89 -9.16
N GLU A 133 18.22 15.69 -7.87
CA GLU A 133 18.71 14.58 -7.05
C GLU A 133 17.70 13.45 -6.91
N LYS A 134 16.39 13.75 -6.87
CA LYS A 134 15.35 12.77 -6.54
C LYS A 134 13.97 13.10 -7.08
N ILE A 135 13.13 12.08 -7.10
CA ILE A 135 11.69 12.15 -7.35
C ILE A 135 10.98 11.64 -6.10
N ILE A 136 10.14 12.48 -5.50
CA ILE A 136 9.29 12.10 -4.37
C ILE A 136 7.86 11.98 -4.87
N THR A 137 7.21 10.85 -4.57
CA THR A 137 5.80 10.63 -4.86
C THR A 137 5.09 10.12 -3.61
N LYS A 138 4.03 10.80 -3.20
CA LYS A 138 3.13 10.34 -2.13
C LYS A 138 1.75 10.09 -2.71
N TYR A 139 1.20 8.92 -2.43
CA TYR A 139 -0.14 8.59 -2.90
C TYR A 139 -0.86 7.65 -1.93
N VAL A 140 -2.18 7.65 -2.01
CA VAL A 140 -3.05 6.67 -1.35
C VAL A 140 -3.86 5.93 -2.39
N TYR A 141 -4.09 4.65 -2.13
CA TYR A 141 -4.90 3.74 -2.91
C TYR A 141 -6.00 3.18 -2.01
N LEU A 142 -7.21 3.18 -2.52
CA LEU A 142 -8.39 2.60 -1.90
C LEU A 142 -9.01 1.59 -2.85
N ASN A 143 -9.15 0.34 -2.40
CA ASN A 143 -9.89 -0.68 -3.11
C ASN A 143 -11.40 -0.46 -2.92
N ARG A 144 -12.15 -0.43 -4.02
CA ARG A 144 -13.62 -0.32 -4.05
C ARG A 144 -14.30 -1.60 -4.54
N GLU A 145 -13.54 -2.52 -5.13
CA GLU A 145 -14.00 -3.81 -5.65
C GLU A 145 -14.39 -4.80 -4.54
N ASP A 146 -13.89 -4.61 -3.31
CA ASP A 146 -14.14 -5.57 -2.22
C ASP A 146 -15.59 -5.56 -1.72
N LYS A 147 -16.39 -6.48 -2.27
CA LYS A 147 -17.82 -6.62 -1.96
C LYS A 147 -18.08 -6.87 -0.48
N ASP A 148 -17.20 -7.56 0.24
CA ASP A 148 -17.41 -7.86 1.66
C ASP A 148 -17.28 -6.59 2.50
N LEU A 149 -16.31 -5.71 2.17
CA LEU A 149 -16.13 -4.43 2.85
C LEU A 149 -17.29 -3.44 2.59
N TYR A 150 -17.85 -3.44 1.39
CA TYR A 150 -18.92 -2.51 1.00
C TYR A 150 -20.32 -3.13 0.94
N LYS A 151 -20.49 -4.36 1.43
CA LYS A 151 -21.75 -5.11 1.31
C LYS A 151 -22.96 -4.35 1.86
N ASP A 152 -22.83 -3.78 3.05
CA ASP A 152 -23.93 -3.06 3.72
C ASP A 152 -24.30 -1.71 3.05
N LEU A 153 -23.56 -1.26 2.03
CA LEU A 153 -23.94 -0.10 1.20
C LEU A 153 -24.70 -0.51 -0.06
N MET A 154 -24.70 -1.81 -0.38
CA MET A 154 -25.38 -2.40 -1.52
C MET A 154 -26.72 -3.05 -1.13
N GLU A 155 -26.98 -3.19 0.17
CA GLU A 155 -28.25 -3.68 0.73
C GLU A 155 -29.06 -2.44 1.18
N ASP A 156 -29.88 -1.91 0.26
CA ASP A 156 -30.98 -0.96 0.55
C ASP A 156 -32.20 -1.69 1.15
#